data_AF-A0A126RNR4-F1
#
_entry.id   AF-A0A126RNR4-F1
#
_cell.length_a   1.000
_cell.length_b   1.000
_cell.length_c   1.000
_cell.angle_alpha   90.00
_cell.angle_beta   90.00
_cell.angle_gamma   90.00
#
_symmetry.space_group_name_H-M   'P 1'
#
loop_
_entity.id
_entity.type
_entity.pdbx_description
1 polymer ?
#
loop_
_entity_poly.entity_id
_entity_poly.type
_entity_poly.pdbx_seq_one_letter_code
_entity_poly.pdbx_strand_id
1 'polypeptide(L)'
;MTARRHFVHVYATIRVKVAVDAINHTEAIRAADRALFDKGFAVRLIPNARDVLDAEYAEEVVGYMVDEAGDPTFEHTRNYDNNYQPEGSAG
;
A
#
# COMPACT_ATOMS: atom_id res chain seq x y z
N MET A 1 -22.95 -6.75 -35.73
CA MET A 1 -21.63 -6.99 -35.13
C MET A 1 -21.80 -7.93 -33.95
N THR A 2 -21.01 -8.99 -33.83
CA THR A 2 -21.03 -9.90 -32.68
C THR A 2 -19.95 -9.51 -31.68
N ALA A 3 -20.32 -9.29 -30.42
CA ALA A 3 -19.37 -9.01 -29.35
C ALA A 3 -18.49 -10.24 -29.05
N ARG A 4 -17.22 -10.01 -28.68
CA ARG A 4 -16.28 -11.04 -28.21
C ARG A 4 -15.92 -10.76 -26.75
N ARG A 5 -15.66 -11.82 -25.98
CA ARG A 5 -15.14 -11.69 -24.60
C ARG A 5 -13.66 -11.36 -24.63
N HIS A 6 -13.25 -10.38 -23.85
CA HIS A 6 -11.85 -9.97 -23.65
C HIS A 6 -11.53 -10.04 -22.15
N PHE A 7 -10.27 -10.34 -21.81
CA PHE A 7 -9.75 -10.23 -20.46
C PHE A 7 -8.90 -8.95 -20.38
N VAL A 8 -9.14 -8.13 -19.36
CA VAL A 8 -8.46 -6.85 -19.16
C VAL A 8 -7.87 -6.86 -17.75
N HIS A 9 -6.57 -6.60 -17.64
CA HIS A 9 -5.87 -6.46 -16.38
C HIS A 9 -5.83 -4.98 -15.99
N VAL A 10 -6.25 -4.66 -14.77
CA VAL A 10 -6.27 -3.29 -14.24
C VAL A 10 -5.38 -3.24 -13.01
N TYR A 11 -4.37 -2.38 -13.04
CA TYR A 11 -3.48 -2.12 -11.92
C TYR A 11 -3.99 -0.90 -11.17
N ALA A 12 -4.71 -1.13 -10.08
CA ALA A 12 -5.29 -0.06 -9.26
C ALA A 12 -4.52 0.07 -7.94
N THR A 13 -4.14 1.29 -7.59
CA THR A 13 -3.52 1.57 -6.29
C THR A 13 -4.56 1.48 -5.18
N ILE A 14 -4.28 0.65 -4.17
CA ILE A 14 -5.05 0.58 -2.93
C ILE A 14 -4.32 1.33 -1.82
N ARG A 15 -5.06 2.10 -1.00
CA ARG A 15 -4.51 2.69 0.23
C ARG A 15 -4.77 1.75 1.40
N VAL A 16 -3.71 1.26 2.03
CA VAL A 16 -3.81 0.46 3.26
C VAL A 16 -3.42 1.34 4.44
N LYS A 17 -4.33 1.52 5.40
CA LYS A 17 -4.05 2.26 6.63
C LYS A 17 -3.49 1.30 7.67
N VAL A 18 -2.21 1.44 7.99
CA VAL A 18 -1.52 0.61 8.99
C VAL A 18 -1.25 1.45 10.22
N ALA A 19 -1.65 0.96 11.40
CA ALA A 19 -1.31 1.58 12.67
C ALA A 19 0.00 0.98 13.17
N VAL A 20 0.97 1.83 13.50
CA VAL A 20 2.28 1.45 14.04
C VAL A 20 2.72 2.42 15.12
N ASP A 21 3.38 1.90 16.15
CA ASP A 21 4.10 2.71 17.12
C ASP A 21 5.54 2.90 16.62
N ALA A 22 5.98 4.15 16.47
CA ALA A 22 7.32 4.49 16.00
C ALA A 22 7.75 5.87 16.51
N ILE A 23 9.06 6.09 16.68
CA ILE A 23 9.60 7.37 17.17
C ILE A 23 9.90 8.37 16.05
N ASN A 24 9.85 7.94 14.79
CA ASN A 24 10.04 8.78 13.60
C ASN A 24 9.41 8.13 12.36
N HIS A 25 9.34 8.89 11.25
CA HIS A 25 8.73 8.43 10.00
C HIS A 25 9.49 7.25 9.37
N THR A 26 10.82 7.24 9.44
CA THR A 26 11.66 6.15 8.90
C THR A 26 11.30 4.81 9.56
N GLU A 27 11.17 4.80 10.88
CA GLU A 27 10.76 3.61 11.64
C GLU A 27 9.30 3.26 11.40
N ALA A 28 8.41 4.25 11.28
CA ALA A 28 7.00 4.03 10.97
C ALA A 28 6.83 3.31 9.62
N ILE A 29 7.57 3.74 8.59
CA ILE A 29 7.56 3.11 7.26
C ILE A 29 8.08 1.68 7.35
N ARG A 30 9.22 1.43 8.02
CA ARG A 30 9.76 0.07 8.21
C ARG A 30 8.83 -0.84 9.01
N ALA A 31 8.14 -0.31 10.01
CA ALA A 31 7.17 -1.07 10.80
C ALA A 31 5.93 -1.41 9.97
N ALA A 32 5.45 -0.46 9.15
CA ALA A 32 4.32 -0.68 8.27
C ALA A 32 4.64 -1.71 7.18
N ASP A 33 5.84 -1.65 6.57
CA ASP A 33 6.30 -2.63 5.60
C ASP A 33 6.34 -4.04 6.18
N ARG A 34 6.98 -4.21 7.34
CA ARG A 34 7.04 -5.51 8.03
C ARG A 34 5.65 -6.05 8.34
N ALA A 35 4.76 -5.19 8.84
CA ALA A 35 3.38 -5.56 9.13
C ALA A 35 2.60 -6.01 7.88
N LEU A 36 2.89 -5.40 6.72
CA LEU A 36 2.20 -5.71 5.47
C LEU A 36 2.78 -6.89 4.71
N PHE A 37 4.08 -7.16 4.79
CA PHE A 37 4.76 -8.04 3.83
C PHE A 37 5.51 -9.24 4.45
N ASP A 38 5.91 -9.22 5.72
CA ASP A 38 6.77 -10.27 6.32
C ASP A 38 6.15 -11.69 6.28
N LYS A 39 4.82 -11.79 6.22
CA LYS A 39 4.08 -13.07 6.19
C LYS A 39 3.26 -13.23 4.91
N GLY A 40 3.71 -12.59 3.83
CA GLY A 40 2.90 -12.33 2.64
C GLY A 40 2.04 -11.09 2.82
N PHE A 41 1.38 -10.66 1.74
CA PHE A 41 0.57 -9.44 1.75
C PHE A 41 -0.59 -9.55 2.75
N ALA A 42 -0.56 -8.70 3.79
CA ALA A 42 -1.45 -8.81 4.95
C ALA A 42 -2.91 -8.38 4.68
N VAL A 43 -3.20 -7.89 3.47
CA VAL A 43 -4.56 -7.53 3.04
C VAL A 43 -5.06 -8.53 2.01
N ARG A 44 -6.30 -8.98 2.21
CA ARG A 44 -7.02 -9.76 1.20
C ARG A 44 -7.91 -8.83 0.38
N LEU A 45 -7.71 -8.81 -0.93
CA LEU A 45 -8.65 -8.19 -1.86
C LEU A 45 -9.73 -9.20 -2.22
N ILE A 46 -10.99 -8.75 -2.14
CA ILE A 46 -12.15 -9.61 -2.42
C ILE A 46 -12.91 -8.98 -3.59
N PRO A 47 -12.90 -9.60 -4.78
CA PRO A 47 -13.75 -9.21 -5.89
C PRO A 47 -15.22 -9.17 -5.47
N ASN A 48 -15.87 -8.03 -5.62
CA ASN A 48 -17.27 -7.84 -5.22
C ASN A 48 -18.22 -7.57 -6.41
N ALA A 49 -17.68 -7.34 -7.61
CA ALA A 49 -18.45 -7.11 -8.82
C ALA A 49 -18.48 -8.38 -9.67
N ARG A 50 -19.64 -8.67 -10.28
CA ARG A 50 -19.88 -9.87 -11.10
C ARG A 50 -18.83 -10.08 -12.20
N ASP A 51 -18.31 -8.98 -12.76
CA ASP A 51 -17.40 -9.01 -13.90
C ASP A 51 -15.92 -8.96 -13.48
N VAL A 52 -15.63 -8.88 -12.17
CA VAL A 52 -14.26 -8.96 -11.63
C VAL A 52 -14.02 -10.40 -11.19
N LEU A 53 -13.13 -11.07 -11.91
CA LEU A 53 -12.88 -12.50 -11.73
C LEU A 53 -11.90 -12.80 -10.59
N ASP A 54 -10.93 -11.91 -10.38
CA ASP A 54 -9.90 -12.05 -9.36
C ASP A 54 -9.37 -10.67 -8.93
N ALA A 55 -8.76 -10.59 -7.76
CA ALA A 55 -8.06 -9.41 -7.26
C ALA A 55 -6.90 -9.84 -6.37
N GLU A 56 -5.68 -9.51 -6.80
CA GLU A 56 -4.45 -9.80 -6.07
C GLU A 56 -3.57 -8.56 -5.97
N TYR A 57 -2.59 -8.63 -5.07
CA TYR A 57 -1.55 -7.62 -4.97
C TYR A 57 -0.62 -7.74 -6.19
N ALA A 58 -0.44 -6.64 -6.91
CA ALA A 58 0.37 -6.60 -8.13
C ALA A 58 1.90 -6.59 -7.89
N GLU A 59 2.36 -6.97 -6.69
CA GLU A 59 3.77 -6.97 -6.29
C GLU A 59 4.47 -5.61 -6.40
N GLU A 60 3.71 -4.50 -6.41
CA GLU A 60 4.22 -3.15 -6.58
C GLU A 60 3.66 -2.18 -5.53
N VAL A 61 4.56 -1.44 -4.87
CA VAL A 61 4.24 -0.26 -4.06
C VAL A 61 4.61 0.99 -4.84
N VAL A 62 3.65 1.90 -5.04
CA VAL A 62 3.85 3.13 -5.81
C VAL A 62 4.17 4.36 -4.94
N GLY A 63 4.07 4.23 -3.61
CA GLY A 63 4.42 5.27 -2.64
C GLY A 63 3.78 5.08 -1.27
N TYR A 64 4.17 5.91 -0.31
CA TYR A 64 3.69 5.94 1.06
C TYR A 64 3.15 7.32 1.42
N MET A 65 2.13 7.35 2.28
CA MET A 65 1.66 8.57 2.93
C MET A 65 1.60 8.34 4.43
N VAL A 66 2.36 9.13 5.19
CA VAL A 66 2.50 9.01 6.64
C VAL A 66 1.77 10.17 7.29
N ASP A 67 0.87 9.85 8.21
CA ASP A 67 0.13 10.79 9.06
C ASP A 67 0.60 10.61 10.52
N GLU A 68 0.75 11.68 11.28
CA GLU A 68 1.02 11.59 12.73
C GLU A 68 -0.27 11.31 13.52
N ALA A 69 -0.17 10.45 14.54
CA ALA A 69 -1.31 10.18 15.41
C ALA A 69 -1.66 11.44 16.23
N GLY A 70 -2.89 11.92 16.08
CA GLY A 70 -3.33 13.16 16.73
C GLY A 70 -3.10 14.43 15.92
N ASP A 71 -2.78 14.32 14.63
CA ASP A 71 -2.73 15.44 13.68
C ASP A 71 -4.01 15.52 12.82
N PRO A 72 -5.10 16.13 13.32
CA PRO A 72 -6.37 16.20 12.58
C PRO A 72 -6.34 17.17 11.41
N THR A 73 -5.35 18.08 11.36
CA THR A 73 -5.21 19.08 10.30
C THR A 73 -4.26 18.63 9.19
N PHE A 74 -3.62 17.46 9.35
CA PHE A 74 -2.67 16.90 8.39
C PHE A 74 -1.44 17.81 8.16
N GLU A 75 -1.10 18.66 9.13
CA GLU A 75 0.01 19.61 9.03
C GLU A 75 1.37 18.91 8.95
N HIS A 76 1.45 17.68 9.47
CA HIS A 76 2.66 16.86 9.52
C HIS A 76 2.61 15.69 8.53
N THR A 77 1.54 15.57 7.74
CA THR A 77 1.41 14.54 6.71
C THR A 77 2.49 14.70 5.63
N ARG A 78 3.14 13.58 5.28
CA ARG A 78 4.12 13.55 4.19
C ARG A 78 3.88 12.40 3.22
N ASN A 79 4.12 12.68 1.93
CA ASN A 79 4.13 11.69 0.86
C ASN A 79 5.57 11.32 0.50
N TYR A 80 5.80 10.04 0.30
CA TYR A 80 7.06 9.46 -0.12
C TYR A 80 6.79 8.63 -1.38
N ASP A 81 7.64 8.76 -2.40
CA ASP A 81 7.52 7.95 -3.61
C ASP A 81 8.03 6.52 -3.40
N ASN A 82 7.93 5.68 -4.42
CA ASN A 82 8.42 4.30 -4.38
C ASN A 82 9.97 4.18 -4.39
N ASN A 83 10.69 5.28 -4.62
CA ASN A 83 12.15 5.31 -4.55
C ASN A 83 12.65 5.70 -3.16
N TYR A 84 11.77 6.06 -2.24
CA TYR A 84 12.13 6.39 -0.88
C TYR A 84 12.76 5.19 -0.18
N GLN A 85 14.07 5.25 0.03
CA GLN A 85 14.79 4.30 0.86
C GLN A 85 14.90 4.86 2.28
N PRO A 86 14.28 4.23 3.30
CA PRO A 86 14.42 4.67 4.68
C PRO A 86 15.90 4.53 5.09
N GLU A 87 16.59 5.65 5.36
CA GLU A 87 18.01 5.66 5.73
C GLU A 87 18.30 4.69 6.88
N GLY A 88 19.16 3.69 6.63
CA GLY A 88 19.59 2.70 7.64
C GLY A 88 19.37 1.22 7.30
N SER A 89 19.22 0.85 6.03
CA SER A 89 19.62 -0.50 5.59
C SER A 89 21.16 -0.57 5.53
N ALA A 90 21.81 -0.45 6.68
CA ALA A 90 23.18 -0.90 6.84
C ALA A 90 23.12 -2.42 7.09
N GLY A 91 23.85 -3.18 6.27
CA GLY A 91 24.09 -4.60 6.50
C GLY A 91 24.96 -4.87 7.72
#